data_AF-A0A345IJ54-F1
#
_entry.id   AF-A0A345IJ54-F1
#
_cell.length_a   1.000
_cell.length_b   1.000
_cell.length_c   1.000
_cell.angle_alpha   90.00
_cell.angle_beta   90.00
_cell.angle_gamma   90.00
#
_symmetry.space_group_name_H-M   'P 1'
#
loop_
_entity.id
_entity.type
_entity.pdbx_description
1 polymer ?
#
loop_
_entity_poly.entity_id
_entity_poly.type
_entity_poly.pdbx_seq_one_letter_code
_entity_poly.pdbx_strand_id
1 'polypeptide(L)'
;MFRRHAPAEEPTRELDPDRELNFARTILKDRAFREVPDDEVLREAERLLLAWMTNETKLERPKLYDHYALILVALLRKNRELEERLAALEGRRG
;
A
#
# COMPACT_ATOMS: atom_id res chain seq x y z
N MET A 1 19.48 13.85 43.67
CA MET A 1 19.89 12.93 42.58
C MET A 1 18.73 12.85 41.60
N PHE A 2 18.75 13.63 40.51
CA PHE A 2 17.67 13.64 39.53
C PHE A 2 17.86 12.49 38.55
N ARG A 3 16.94 11.50 38.55
CA ARG A 3 16.89 10.46 37.53
C ARG A 3 16.46 11.11 36.21
N ARG A 4 17.37 11.15 35.23
CA ARG A 4 17.01 11.46 33.83
C ARG A 4 16.06 10.37 33.34
N HIS A 5 14.84 10.75 32.95
CA HIS A 5 14.00 9.90 32.12
C HIS A 5 14.66 9.81 30.74
N ALA A 6 15.09 8.61 30.35
CA ALA A 6 15.40 8.33 28.96
C ALA A 6 14.08 8.36 28.16
N PRO A 7 14.06 8.92 26.94
CA PRO A 7 12.88 8.83 26.10
C PRO A 7 12.62 7.37 25.76
N ALA A 8 11.36 6.93 25.81
CA ALA A 8 10.97 5.62 25.34
C ALA A 8 11.33 5.51 23.85
N GLU A 9 12.15 4.51 23.51
CA GLU A 9 12.37 4.13 22.12
C GLU A 9 11.00 3.83 21.50
N GLU A 10 10.63 4.57 20.46
CA GLU A 10 9.44 4.26 19.67
C GLU A 10 9.62 2.83 19.16
N PRO A 11 8.67 1.92 19.39
CA PRO A 11 8.80 0.57 18.86
C PRO A 11 8.80 0.70 17.34
N THR A 12 9.97 0.53 16.74
CA THR A 12 10.08 0.10 15.35
C THR A 12 9.09 -1.02 15.22
N ARG A 13 8.06 -0.87 14.36
CA ARG A 13 7.12 -1.94 14.05
C ARG A 13 7.93 -3.03 13.32
N GLU A 14 8.69 -3.82 14.07
CA GLU A 14 9.32 -5.03 13.59
C GLU A 14 8.19 -5.92 13.08
N LEU A 15 8.26 -6.21 11.79
CA LEU A 15 7.36 -7.14 11.16
C LEU A 15 7.75 -8.52 11.66
N ASP A 16 6.92 -9.08 12.53
CA ASP A 16 7.02 -10.47 12.97
C ASP A 16 6.91 -11.39 11.74
N PRO A 17 7.96 -12.14 11.36
CA PRO A 17 7.99 -12.95 10.14
C PRO A 17 6.99 -14.12 10.17
N ASP A 18 6.44 -14.45 11.35
CA ASP A 18 5.39 -15.46 11.50
C ASP A 18 3.97 -14.89 11.46
N ARG A 19 3.82 -13.56 11.44
CA ARG A 19 2.51 -12.92 11.37
C ARG A 19 2.00 -12.89 9.93
N GLU A 20 0.91 -13.62 9.69
CA GLU A 20 0.15 -13.48 8.44
C GLU A 20 -0.50 -12.08 8.36
N LEU A 21 -0.29 -11.42 7.22
CA LEU A 21 -0.81 -10.09 6.95
C LEU A 21 -1.99 -10.15 6.00
N ASN A 22 -3.02 -9.39 6.34
CA ASN A 22 -4.08 -9.05 5.42
C ASN A 22 -3.69 -7.79 4.63
N PHE A 23 -3.32 -7.95 3.37
CA PHE A 23 -2.76 -6.83 2.59
C PHE A 23 -3.79 -5.73 2.34
N ALA A 24 -5.03 -6.10 1.99
CA ALA A 24 -6.10 -5.13 1.81
C ALA A 24 -6.34 -4.33 3.10
N ARG A 25 -6.46 -5.00 4.25
CA ARG A 25 -6.61 -4.33 5.55
C ARG A 25 -5.39 -3.48 5.92
N THR A 26 -4.18 -3.91 5.56
CA THR A 26 -2.96 -3.14 5.82
C THR A 26 -2.94 -1.82 5.04
N ILE A 27 -3.39 -1.86 3.78
CA ILE A 27 -3.50 -0.67 2.92
C ILE A 27 -4.62 0.25 3.41
N LEU A 28 -5.80 -0.31 3.67
CA LEU A 28 -7.00 0.45 4.04
C LEU A 28 -6.92 1.01 5.47
N LYS A 29 -6.29 0.28 6.38
CA LYS A 29 -6.33 0.53 7.83
C LYS A 29 -7.80 0.52 8.29
N ASP A 30 -8.29 1.65 8.80
CA ASP A 30 -9.67 1.85 9.25
C ASP A 30 -10.51 2.68 8.25
N ARG A 31 -9.97 2.95 7.05
CA ARG A 31 -10.63 3.74 6.01
C ARG A 31 -11.41 2.86 5.05
N ALA A 32 -12.46 3.43 4.46
CA ALA A 32 -13.11 2.83 3.29
C ALA A 32 -12.19 2.90 2.06
N PHE A 33 -12.32 1.95 1.13
CA PHE A 33 -11.45 1.89 -0.07
C PHE A 33 -11.49 3.15 -0.94
N ARG A 34 -12.60 3.89 -0.92
CA ARG A 34 -12.78 5.15 -1.64
C ARG A 34 -12.05 6.34 -1.02
N GLU A 35 -11.59 6.20 0.22
CA GLU A 35 -10.92 7.25 1.00
C GLU A 35 -9.39 7.13 0.91
N VAL A 36 -8.89 6.07 0.26
CA VAL A 36 -7.46 5.85 0.05
C VAL A 36 -7.10 6.25 -1.38
N PRO A 37 -6.20 7.23 -1.58
CA PRO A 37 -5.77 7.63 -2.92
C PRO A 37 -5.12 6.47 -3.69
N ASP A 38 -5.33 6.43 -5.00
CA ASP A 38 -4.80 5.37 -5.85
C ASP A 38 -3.25 5.26 -5.74
N ASP A 39 -2.53 6.39 -5.65
CA ASP A 39 -1.07 6.41 -5.44
C ASP A 39 -0.65 5.76 -4.11
N GLU A 40 -1.45 5.94 -3.05
CA GLU A 40 -1.19 5.30 -1.76
C GLU A 40 -1.43 3.79 -1.85
N VAL A 41 -2.52 3.39 -2.51
CA VAL A 41 -2.83 1.97 -2.76
C VAL A 41 -1.68 1.29 -3.51
N LEU A 42 -1.22 1.88 -4.62
CA LEU A 42 -0.18 1.29 -5.47
C LEU A 42 1.15 1.18 -4.72
N ARG A 43 1.56 2.25 -4.02
CA ARG A 43 2.82 2.28 -3.25
C ARG A 43 2.84 1.24 -2.13
N GLU A 44 1.77 1.15 -1.34
CA GLU A 44 1.71 0.16 -0.25
C GLU A 44 1.55 -1.27 -0.77
N ALA A 45 0.80 -1.46 -1.85
CA ALA A 45 0.71 -2.76 -2.51
C ALA A 45 2.06 -3.24 -3.03
N GLU A 46 2.82 -2.38 -3.70
CA GLU A 46 4.18 -2.69 -4.15
C GLU A 46 5.08 -3.09 -2.98
N ARG A 47 5.10 -2.30 -1.90
CA ARG A 47 5.89 -2.62 -0.69
C ARG A 47 5.53 -3.98 -0.11
N LEU A 48 4.24 -4.29 0.02
CA LEU A 48 3.76 -5.55 0.60
C LEU A 48 4.05 -6.75 -0.31
N LEU A 49 3.85 -6.59 -1.62
CA LEU A 49 4.16 -7.64 -2.60
C LEU A 49 5.65 -7.93 -2.64
N LEU A 50 6.50 -6.90 -2.61
CA LEU A 50 7.96 -7.08 -2.54
C LEU A 50 8.36 -7.85 -1.28
N ALA A 51 7.87 -7.43 -0.11
CA ALA A 51 8.15 -8.11 1.15
C ALA A 51 7.63 -9.56 1.18
N TRP A 52 6.52 -9.85 0.50
CA TRP A 52 6.04 -11.22 0.35
C TRP A 52 6.90 -12.03 -0.61
N MET A 53 7.29 -11.46 -1.76
CA MET A 53 8.15 -12.11 -2.74
C MET A 53 9.55 -12.41 -2.19
N THR A 54 10.04 -11.61 -1.23
CA THR A 54 11.31 -11.84 -0.53
C THR A 54 11.18 -12.72 0.72
N ASN A 55 9.98 -13.24 1.01
CA ASN A 55 9.64 -14.01 2.22
C ASN A 55 9.84 -13.25 3.56
N GLU A 56 9.90 -11.92 3.54
CA GLU A 56 9.92 -11.09 4.75
C GLU A 56 8.56 -11.04 5.46
N THR A 57 7.47 -11.29 4.72
CA THR A 57 6.11 -11.35 5.28
C THR A 57 5.32 -12.52 4.71
N LYS A 58 4.36 -13.02 5.51
CA LYS A 58 3.39 -14.04 5.08
C LYS A 58 2.05 -13.38 4.78
N LEU A 59 1.36 -13.88 3.77
CA LEU A 59 0.05 -13.40 3.36
C LEU A 59 -1.05 -14.29 3.92
N GLU A 60 -2.08 -13.69 4.53
CA GLU A 60 -3.27 -14.40 5.02
C GLU A 60 -4.09 -14.97 3.83
N ARG A 61 -4.14 -16.30 3.69
CA ARG A 61 -5.06 -16.98 2.75
C ARG A 61 -6.41 -17.15 3.43
N PRO A 62 -7.58 -16.88 2.79
CA PRO A 62 -7.85 -16.71 1.35
C PRO A 62 -8.06 -15.25 0.89
N LYS A 63 -7.56 -14.24 1.63
CA LYS A 63 -7.88 -12.81 1.41
C LYS A 63 -7.11 -12.14 0.27
N LEU A 64 -6.51 -12.94 -0.59
CA LEU A 64 -5.70 -12.48 -1.71
C LEU A 64 -6.54 -11.77 -2.79
N TYR A 65 -7.79 -12.18 -3.00
CA TYR A 65 -8.67 -11.56 -4.00
C TYR A 65 -9.04 -10.12 -3.67
N ASP A 66 -9.31 -9.82 -2.39
CA ASP A 66 -9.63 -8.46 -1.92
C ASP A 66 -8.45 -7.50 -2.18
N HIS A 67 -7.22 -8.00 -1.99
CA HIS A 67 -6.01 -7.25 -2.29
C HIS A 67 -5.84 -6.98 -3.79
N TYR A 68 -6.00 -8.00 -4.64
CA TYR A 68 -5.87 -7.81 -6.09
C TYR A 68 -6.97 -6.94 -6.68
N ALA A 69 -8.21 -7.04 -6.18
CA ALA A 69 -9.29 -6.16 -6.60
C ALA A 69 -8.95 -4.69 -6.29
N LEU A 70 -8.40 -4.42 -5.10
CA LEU A 70 -7.98 -3.07 -4.70
C LEU A 70 -6.88 -2.51 -5.62
N ILE A 71 -5.85 -3.31 -5.92
CA ILE A 71 -4.77 -2.92 -6.85
C ILE A 71 -5.32 -2.67 -8.26
N LEU A 72 -6.13 -3.60 -8.77
CA LEU A 72 -6.64 -3.53 -10.14
C LEU A 72 -7.48 -2.26 -10.35
N VAL A 73 -8.32 -1.90 -9.39
CA VAL A 73 -9.11 -0.67 -9.45
C VAL A 73 -8.21 0.57 -9.47
N ALA A 74 -7.18 0.63 -8.63
CA ALA A 74 -6.24 1.75 -8.60
C ALA A 74 -5.46 1.87 -9.92
N LEU A 75 -4.99 0.75 -10.49
CA LEU A 75 -4.31 0.71 -11.79
C LEU A 75 -5.21 1.20 -12.94
N LEU A 76 -6.47 0.75 -12.98
CA LEU A 76 -7.41 1.18 -14.02
C LEU A 76 -7.67 2.69 -13.97
N ARG A 77 -7.79 3.27 -12.78
CA ARG A 77 -7.97 4.72 -12.62
C ARG A 77 -6.73 5.50 -13.02
N LYS A 78 -5.55 5.05 -12.58
CA LYS A 78 -4.29 5.68 -12.96
C LYS A 78 -4.01 5.59 -14.46
N ASN A 79 -4.35 4.47 -15.09
CA ASN A 79 -4.22 4.35 -16.53
C ASN A 79 -5.10 5.38 -17.26
N ARG A 80 -6.35 5.56 -16.84
CA ARG A 80 -7.24 6.59 -17.43
C ARG A 80 -6.72 8.01 -17.21
N GLU A 81 -6.22 8.32 -16.01
CA GLU A 81 -5.59 9.62 -15.72
C GLU A 81 -4.40 9.89 -16.66
N LEU A 82 -3.57 8.88 -16.90
CA LEU A 82 -2.42 8.97 -17.80
C LEU A 82 -2.85 9.13 -19.26
N GLU A 83 -3.86 8.39 -19.71
CA GLU A 83 -4.44 8.52 -21.05
C GLU A 83 -4.97 9.94 -21.30
N GLU A 84 -5.70 10.51 -20.34
CA GLU A 84 -6.20 11.89 -20.42
C GLU A 84 -5.07 12.92 -20.50
N ARG A 85 -4.04 12.75 -19.66
CA ARG A 85 -2.86 13.63 -19.66
C ARG A 85 -2.07 13.52 -20.95
N LEU A 86 -1.91 12.32 -21.49
CA LEU A 86 -1.24 12.07 -22.75
C LEU A 86 -2.00 12.75 -23.90
N ALA A 87 -3.32 12.54 -23.97
CA ALA A 87 -4.17 13.17 -24.99
C ALA A 87 -4.08 14.72 -24.94
N ALA A 88 -4.04 15.30 -23.74
CA ALA A 88 -3.87 16.75 -23.58
C ALA A 88 -2.49 17.25 -24.03
N LEU A 89 -1.42 16.46 -23.85
CA LEU A 89 -0.08 16.79 -24.32
C LEU A 89 0.05 16.65 -25.84
N GLU A 90 -0.51 15.57 -26.40
CA GLU A 90 -0.50 15.31 -27.84
C GLU A 90 -1.34 16.35 -28.60
N GLY A 91 -2.51 16.73 -28.09
CA GLY A 91 -3.37 17.76 -28.68
C GLY A 91 -2.81 19.18 -28.63
N ARG A 92 -1.78 19.45 -27.81
CA ARG A 92 -1.04 20.72 -27.81
C ARG A 92 0.11 20.75 -28.82
N ARG A 93 0.48 19.58 -29.37
CA ARG A 93 1.64 19.40 -30.24
C ARG A 93 1.26 19.26 -31.72
N GLY A 94 -0.02 19.05 -32.02
CA GLY A 94 -0.61 19.16 -33.36
C GLY A 94 -1.25 20.52 -33.57
#